data_AF-A0A1S3Q991-F1
#
_entry.id   AF-A0A1S3Q991-F1
#
_cell.length_a   1.000
_cell.length_b   1.000
_cell.length_c   1.000
_cell.angle_alpha   90.00
_cell.angle_beta   90.00
_cell.angle_gamma   90.00
#
_symmetry.space_group_name_H-M   'P 1'
#
loop_
_entity.id
_entity.type
_entity.pdbx_description
1 polymer ?
#
loop_
_entity_poly.entity_id
_entity_poly.type
_entity_poly.pdbx_seq_one_letter_code
_entity_poly.pdbx_strand_id
1 'polypeptide(L)'
;MRAVYGERDRLELLVKRLHRLSFGNSQDLAKMKTQQQQLKLELEARQAQHERTLKENVVKYIELLEDRLHSCGCPPLQRIWEADLEACHLLLRGIQLRTPFCGGPAPATVVLPNPQPATKQEADLQECAMLTALGGRWCPEANLQNSEFTKPGLSS
;
A
#
# COMPACT_ATOMS: atom_id res chain seq x y z
N MET A 1 39.59 -33.58 -35.69
CA MET A 1 39.59 -34.24 -34.36
C MET A 1 40.04 -33.31 -33.25
N ARG A 2 41.28 -32.80 -33.23
CA ARG A 2 41.82 -32.00 -32.10
C ARG A 2 41.03 -30.71 -31.76
N ALA A 3 40.59 -29.96 -32.76
CA ALA A 3 39.79 -28.74 -32.57
C ALA A 3 38.40 -29.02 -31.96
N VAL A 4 37.81 -30.18 -32.26
CA VAL A 4 36.48 -30.59 -31.76
C VAL A 4 36.54 -30.91 -30.26
N TYR A 5 37.63 -31.53 -29.79
CA TYR A 5 37.85 -31.75 -28.35
C TYR A 5 38.07 -30.45 -27.58
N GLY A 6 38.80 -29.48 -28.16
CA GLY A 6 38.97 -28.16 -27.56
C GLY A 6 37.66 -27.38 -27.41
N GLU A 7 36.80 -27.41 -28.43
CA GLU A 7 35.46 -26.80 -28.35
C GLU A 7 34.55 -27.50 -27.33
N ARG A 8 34.61 -28.82 -27.24
CA ARG A 8 33.88 -29.58 -26.20
C ARG A 8 34.30 -29.14 -24.79
N ASP A 9 35.60 -29.05 -24.53
CA ASP A 9 36.11 -28.69 -23.20
C ASP A 9 35.74 -27.23 -22.83
N ARG A 10 35.74 -26.33 -23.83
CA ARG A 10 35.26 -24.95 -23.66
C ARG A 10 33.77 -24.89 -23.34
N LEU A 11 32.95 -25.67 -24.05
CA LEU A 11 31.50 -25.78 -23.78
C LEU A 11 31.24 -26.34 -22.38
N GLU A 12 32.00 -27.35 -21.94
CA GLU A 12 31.84 -27.93 -20.60
C GLU A 12 32.13 -26.90 -19.49
N LEU A 13 33.14 -26.05 -19.69
CA LEU A 13 33.48 -24.97 -18.76
C LEU A 13 32.36 -23.91 -18.70
N LEU A 14 31.78 -23.56 -19.86
CA LEU A 14 30.62 -22.65 -19.93
C LEU A 14 29.39 -23.24 -19.22
N VAL A 15 29.11 -24.53 -19.42
CA VAL A 15 28.01 -25.23 -18.72
C VAL A 15 28.21 -25.22 -17.21
N LYS A 16 29.43 -25.48 -16.73
CA LYS A 16 29.77 -25.42 -15.29
C LYS A 16 29.58 -24.00 -14.73
N ARG A 17 29.98 -22.97 -15.49
CA ARG A 17 29.79 -21.57 -15.10
C ARG A 17 28.30 -21.20 -15.06
N LEU A 18 27.53 -21.60 -16.06
CA LEU A 18 26.09 -21.34 -16.14
C LEU A 18 25.32 -22.04 -15.02
N HIS A 19 25.68 -23.30 -14.69
CA HIS A 19 25.12 -24.01 -13.54
C HIS A 19 25.38 -23.27 -12.23
N ARG A 20 26.63 -22.84 -11.97
CA ARG A 20 26.95 -22.08 -10.75
C ARG A 20 26.17 -20.77 -10.67
N LEU A 21 26.05 -20.05 -11.78
CA LEU A 21 25.29 -18.80 -11.84
C LEU A 21 23.79 -19.04 -11.63
N SER A 22 23.22 -20.05 -12.28
CA SER A 22 21.81 -20.43 -12.15
C SER A 22 21.47 -20.91 -10.73
N PHE A 23 22.30 -21.78 -10.16
CA PHE A 23 22.13 -22.28 -8.80
C PHE A 23 22.30 -21.17 -7.75
N GLY A 24 23.33 -20.33 -7.88
CA GLY A 24 23.52 -19.19 -6.98
C GLY A 24 22.31 -18.24 -7.00
N ASN A 25 21.86 -17.87 -8.20
CA ASN A 25 20.72 -16.96 -8.34
C ASN A 25 19.40 -17.56 -7.82
N SER A 26 19.15 -18.85 -8.07
CA SER A 26 17.95 -19.54 -7.54
C SER A 26 17.99 -19.70 -6.02
N GLN A 27 19.16 -20.00 -5.45
CA GLN A 27 19.34 -20.08 -4.01
C GLN A 27 19.13 -18.72 -3.34
N ASP A 28 19.69 -17.65 -3.90
CA ASP A 28 19.54 -16.30 -3.33
C ASP A 28 18.10 -15.80 -3.45
N LEU A 29 17.42 -16.08 -4.56
CA LEU A 29 15.99 -15.80 -4.70
C LEU A 29 15.15 -16.56 -3.65
N ALA A 30 15.46 -17.83 -3.39
CA ALA A 30 14.78 -18.60 -2.36
C ALA A 30 14.99 -18.00 -0.96
N LYS A 31 16.22 -17.60 -0.62
CA LYS A 31 16.53 -16.89 0.64
C LYS A 31 15.73 -15.59 0.76
N MET A 32 15.71 -14.77 -0.30
CA MET A 32 14.98 -13.51 -0.33
C MET A 32 13.47 -13.68 -0.15
N LYS A 33 12.87 -14.73 -0.74
CA LYS A 33 11.45 -15.06 -0.53
C LYS A 33 11.17 -15.42 0.92
N THR A 34 12.01 -16.25 1.53
CA THR A 34 11.88 -16.61 2.95
C THR A 34 12.01 -15.37 3.85
N GLN A 35 13.01 -14.52 3.59
CA GLN A 35 13.18 -13.26 4.34
C GLN A 35 12.00 -12.32 4.17
N GLN A 36 11.48 -12.16 2.95
CA GLN A 36 10.29 -11.34 2.70
C GLN A 36 9.10 -11.86 3.51
N GLN A 37 8.88 -13.18 3.55
CA GLN A 37 7.78 -13.77 4.30
C GLN A 37 7.96 -13.59 5.81
N GLN A 38 9.18 -13.74 6.32
CA GLN A 38 9.50 -13.47 7.71
C GLN A 38 9.22 -12.00 8.09
N LEU A 39 9.66 -11.05 7.27
CA LEU A 39 9.42 -9.62 7.50
C LEU A 39 7.94 -9.26 7.48
N LYS A 40 7.14 -9.88 6.60
CA LYS A 40 5.68 -9.70 6.58
C LYS A 40 5.06 -10.13 7.91
N LEU A 41 5.40 -11.32 8.40
CA LEU A 41 4.89 -11.82 9.68
C LEU A 41 5.34 -10.96 10.87
N GLU A 42 6.59 -10.50 10.87
CA GLU A 42 7.09 -9.60 11.93
C GLU A 42 6.35 -8.25 11.92
N LEU A 43 6.07 -7.70 10.74
CA LEU A 43 5.33 -6.45 10.59
C LEU A 43 3.89 -6.61 11.08
N GLU A 44 3.20 -7.69 10.68
CA GLU A 44 1.85 -8.01 11.15
C GLU A 44 1.80 -8.16 12.67
N ALA A 45 2.76 -8.87 13.26
CA ALA A 45 2.85 -9.06 14.70
C ALA A 45 3.10 -7.74 15.45
N ARG A 46 4.05 -6.93 14.98
CA ARG A 46 4.36 -5.62 15.57
C ARG A 46 3.17 -4.67 15.45
N GLN A 47 2.49 -4.67 14.31
CA GLN A 47 1.30 -3.85 14.10
C GLN A 47 0.15 -4.29 15.02
N ALA A 48 -0.11 -5.59 15.13
CA ALA A 48 -1.14 -6.11 16.04
C ALA A 48 -0.83 -5.80 17.52
N GLN A 49 0.45 -5.84 17.91
CA GLN A 49 0.88 -5.41 19.24
C GLN A 49 0.66 -3.91 19.44
N HIS A 50 1.07 -3.08 18.47
CA HIS A 50 0.88 -1.64 18.53
C HIS A 50 -0.60 -1.26 18.63
N GLU A 51 -1.47 -1.88 17.82
CA GLU A 51 -2.91 -1.65 17.86
C GLU A 51 -3.52 -2.04 19.20
N ARG A 52 -3.04 -3.13 19.83
CA ARG A 52 -3.47 -3.51 21.20
C ARG A 52 -3.09 -2.44 22.23
N THR A 53 -1.81 -2.05 22.26
CA THR A 53 -1.34 -1.01 23.18
C THR A 53 -2.03 0.33 22.94
N LEU A 54 -2.27 0.69 21.68
CA LEU A 54 -2.99 1.91 21.33
C LEU A 54 -4.44 1.86 21.83
N LYS A 55 -5.16 0.75 21.64
CA LYS A 55 -6.52 0.58 22.18
C LYS A 55 -6.55 0.76 23.69
N GLU A 56 -5.65 0.10 24.42
CA GLU A 56 -5.54 0.23 25.87
C GLU A 56 -5.29 1.68 26.30
N ASN A 57 -4.40 2.39 25.61
CA ASN A 57 -4.09 3.78 25.92
C ASN A 57 -5.27 4.73 25.61
N VAL A 58 -5.96 4.51 24.49
CA VAL A 58 -7.14 5.30 24.10
C VAL A 58 -8.26 5.12 25.12
N VAL A 59 -8.52 3.88 25.58
CA VAL A 59 -9.52 3.61 26.61
C VAL A 59 -9.19 4.34 27.92
N LYS A 60 -7.94 4.27 28.39
CA LYS A 60 -7.50 5.00 29.59
C LYS A 60 -7.67 6.51 29.45
N TYR A 61 -7.43 7.03 28.25
CA TYR A 61 -7.57 8.47 28.00
C TYR A 61 -9.05 8.89 27.92
N ILE A 62 -9.93 8.04 27.36
CA ILE A 62 -11.38 8.22 27.40
C ILE A 62 -11.86 8.33 28.84
N GLU A 63 -11.51 7.36 29.71
CA GLU A 63 -11.87 7.37 31.13
C GLU A 63 -11.40 8.66 31.82
N LEU A 64 -10.16 9.09 31.56
CA LEU A 64 -9.62 10.34 32.09
C LEU A 64 -10.38 11.58 31.60
N LEU A 65 -10.76 11.61 30.32
CA LEU A 65 -11.53 12.72 29.75
C LEU A 65 -12.93 12.78 30.33
N GLU A 66 -13.59 11.63 30.50
CA GLU A 66 -14.87 11.54 31.17
C GLU A 66 -14.77 12.09 32.59
N ASP A 67 -13.82 11.63 33.42
CA ASP A 67 -13.62 12.14 34.79
C ASP A 67 -13.39 13.66 34.83
N ARG A 68 -12.61 14.18 33.87
CA ARG A 68 -12.32 15.61 33.76
C ARG A 68 -13.54 16.41 33.32
N LEU A 69 -14.34 15.90 32.40
CA LEU A 69 -15.58 16.54 31.96
C LEU A 69 -16.59 16.64 33.09
N HIS A 70 -16.73 15.58 33.91
CA HIS A 70 -17.61 15.58 35.07
C HIS A 70 -17.21 16.63 36.13
N SER A 71 -15.92 16.96 36.22
CA SER A 71 -15.39 17.92 37.19
C SER A 71 -15.11 19.32 36.62
N CYS A 72 -15.36 19.54 35.32
CA CYS A 72 -15.01 20.78 34.64
C CYS A 72 -16.02 21.91 34.91
N GLY A 73 -15.55 23.02 35.48
CA GLY A 73 -16.34 24.26 35.62
C GLY A 73 -16.12 25.29 34.50
N CYS A 74 -15.29 24.98 33.50
CA CYS A 74 -14.86 25.92 32.47
C CYS A 74 -15.44 25.56 31.09
N PRO A 75 -16.47 26.28 30.59
CA PRO A 75 -17.17 25.91 29.35
C PRO A 75 -16.28 25.84 28.09
N PRO A 76 -15.29 26.74 27.88
CA PRO A 76 -14.38 26.59 26.74
C PRO A 76 -13.54 25.31 26.80
N LEU A 77 -13.07 24.92 27.98
CA LEU A 77 -12.25 23.72 28.17
C LEU A 77 -13.08 22.45 28.03
N GLN A 78 -14.33 22.48 28.51
CA GLN A 78 -15.29 21.40 28.33
C GLN A 78 -15.48 21.07 26.84
N ARG A 79 -15.67 22.08 25.98
CA ARG A 79 -15.81 21.87 24.52
C ARG A 79 -14.58 21.24 23.87
N ILE A 80 -13.38 21.56 24.36
CA ILE A 80 -12.14 20.95 23.87
C ILE A 80 -12.10 19.47 24.24
N TRP A 81 -12.39 19.14 25.49
CA TRP A 81 -12.39 17.76 25.96
C TRP A 81 -13.52 16.92 25.36
N GLU A 82 -14.68 17.50 25.09
CA GLU A 82 -15.76 16.84 24.33
C GLU A 82 -15.31 16.49 22.91
N ALA A 83 -14.61 17.41 22.22
CA ALA A 83 -14.04 17.15 20.90
C ALA A 83 -12.95 16.07 20.94
N ASP A 84 -12.05 16.11 21.93
CA ASP A 84 -11.01 15.09 22.12
C ASP A 84 -11.62 13.72 22.43
N LEU A 85 -12.72 13.68 23.21
CA LEU A 85 -13.45 12.46 23.53
C LEU A 85 -14.10 11.86 22.27
N GLU A 86 -14.73 12.67 21.43
CA GLU A 86 -15.27 12.24 20.14
C GLU A 86 -14.15 11.69 19.23
N ALA A 87 -13.02 12.38 19.15
CA ALA A 87 -11.86 11.92 18.39
C ALA A 87 -11.34 10.56 18.90
N CYS A 88 -11.32 10.34 20.21
CA CYS A 88 -10.93 9.05 20.80
C CYS A 88 -11.90 7.93 20.43
N HIS A 89 -13.20 8.18 20.45
CA HIS A 89 -14.21 7.21 20.00
C HIS A 89 -14.07 6.87 18.51
N LEU A 90 -13.84 7.87 17.67
CA LEU A 90 -13.58 7.67 16.24
C LEU A 90 -12.31 6.86 16.01
N LEU A 91 -11.23 7.16 16.74
CA LEU A 91 -9.98 6.41 16.68
C LEU A 91 -10.20 4.95 17.09
N LEU A 92 -10.85 4.71 18.23
CA LEU A 92 -11.13 3.37 18.72
C LEU A 92 -11.96 2.55 17.71
N ARG A 93 -12.99 3.16 17.11
CA ARG A 93 -13.79 2.55 16.05
C ARG A 93 -12.96 2.24 14.81
N GLY A 94 -12.08 3.16 14.40
CA GLY A 94 -11.16 2.96 13.28
C GLY A 94 -10.24 1.75 13.49
N ILE A 95 -9.70 1.58 14.70
CA ILE A 95 -8.84 0.43 15.02
C ILE A 95 -9.66 -0.89 15.10
N GLN A 96 -10.95 -0.85 15.44
CA GLN A 96 -11.82 -2.05 15.46
C GLN A 96 -12.24 -2.50 14.06
N LEU A 97 -12.48 -1.56 13.15
CA LEU A 97 -12.89 -1.84 11.77
C LEU A 97 -11.74 -2.27 10.87
N ARG A 98 -10.49 -2.07 11.32
CA ARG A 98 -9.32 -2.41 10.52
C ARG A 98 -9.23 -3.93 10.37
N THR A 99 -9.52 -4.42 9.18
CA THR A 99 -9.21 -5.80 8.80
C THR A 99 -7.69 -6.00 8.79
N PRO A 100 -7.17 -7.15 9.25
CA PRO A 100 -5.77 -7.49 9.06
C PRO A 100 -5.43 -7.32 7.57
N PHE A 101 -4.23 -6.78 7.30
CA PHE A 101 -3.77 -6.51 5.95
C PHE A 101 -4.01 -7.77 5.09
N CYS A 102 -4.96 -7.69 4.16
CA CYS A 102 -5.28 -8.80 3.27
C CYS A 102 -4.16 -8.88 2.23
N GLY A 103 -3.02 -9.45 2.64
CA GLY A 103 -2.06 -10.03 1.74
C GLY A 103 -2.64 -11.31 1.16
N GLY A 104 -3.72 -11.19 0.38
CA GLY A 104 -4.21 -12.30 -0.42
C GLY A 104 -3.05 -12.87 -1.24
N PRO A 105 -2.98 -14.19 -1.44
CA PRO A 105 -1.98 -14.76 -2.33
C PRO A 105 -2.05 -13.99 -3.64
N ALA A 106 -0.91 -13.45 -4.11
CA ALA A 106 -0.82 -12.87 -5.45
C ALA A 106 -1.54 -13.85 -6.38
N PRO A 107 -2.51 -13.38 -7.20
CA PRO A 107 -3.32 -14.29 -8.00
C PRO A 107 -2.35 -15.20 -8.73
N ALA A 108 -2.47 -16.51 -8.47
CA ALA A 108 -1.73 -17.52 -9.19
C ALA A 108 -1.84 -17.15 -10.66
N THR A 109 -0.70 -17.02 -11.34
CA THR A 109 -0.62 -16.66 -12.74
C THR A 109 -1.51 -17.62 -13.52
N VAL A 110 -2.77 -17.22 -13.75
CA VAL A 110 -3.64 -17.89 -14.69
C VAL A 110 -3.00 -17.58 -16.02
N VAL A 111 -2.33 -18.57 -16.60
CA VAL A 111 -1.91 -18.54 -17.99
C VAL A 111 -3.21 -18.48 -18.79
N LEU A 112 -3.66 -17.26 -19.07
CA LEU A 112 -4.71 -17.00 -20.03
C LEU A 112 -4.18 -17.40 -21.41
N PRO A 113 -4.95 -18.12 -22.26
CA PRO A 113 -4.56 -18.30 -23.64
C PRO A 113 -4.66 -16.94 -24.33
N ASN A 114 -3.48 -16.41 -24.68
CA ASN A 114 -3.23 -15.31 -25.63
C ASN A 114 -4.33 -14.24 -25.77
N PRO A 115 -4.18 -13.03 -25.18
CA PRO A 115 -5.07 -11.93 -25.47
C PRO A 115 -4.72 -11.33 -26.84
N GLN A 116 -5.71 -11.23 -27.71
CA GLN A 116 -5.66 -10.38 -28.90
C GLN A 116 -5.33 -8.93 -28.49
N PRO A 117 -4.65 -8.14 -29.35
CA PRO A 117 -4.16 -6.82 -28.98
C PRO A 117 -5.33 -5.86 -28.75
N ALA A 118 -5.69 -5.67 -27.48
CA ALA A 118 -6.57 -4.60 -27.03
C ALA A 118 -5.86 -3.25 -27.26
N THR A 119 -6.56 -2.34 -27.92
CA THR A 119 -6.09 -0.98 -28.18
C THR A 119 -5.84 -0.22 -26.88
N LYS A 120 -4.81 0.63 -26.85
CA LYS A 120 -4.35 1.44 -25.70
C LYS A 120 -5.44 2.19 -24.92
N GLN A 121 -6.63 2.35 -25.50
CA GLN A 121 -7.74 3.09 -24.93
C GLN A 121 -8.53 2.34 -23.83
N GLU A 122 -8.49 1.01 -23.79
CA GLU A 122 -9.19 0.23 -22.76
C GLU A 122 -8.44 0.16 -21.42
N ALA A 123 -7.10 0.24 -21.46
CA ALA A 123 -6.28 0.24 -20.25
C ALA A 123 -6.43 1.55 -19.45
N ASP A 124 -6.49 2.68 -20.15
CA ASP A 124 -6.65 4.01 -19.54
C ASP A 124 -8.04 4.15 -18.88
N LEU A 125 -9.09 3.58 -19.50
CA LEU A 125 -10.45 3.57 -18.93
C LEU A 125 -10.53 2.78 -17.61
N GLN A 126 -9.74 1.71 -17.48
CA GLN A 126 -9.71 0.88 -16.28
C GLN A 126 -9.01 1.56 -15.10
N GLU A 127 -7.99 2.38 -15.37
CA GLU A 127 -7.32 3.21 -14.35
C GLU A 127 -8.24 4.35 -13.87
N CYS A 128 -9.01 4.97 -14.78
CA CYS A 128 -9.99 6.01 -14.44
C CYS A 128 -11.17 5.48 -13.57
N ALA A 129 -11.60 4.24 -13.79
CA ALA A 129 -12.68 3.64 -13.00
C ALA A 129 -12.28 3.37 -11.54
N MET A 130 -11.00 3.01 -11.30
CA MET A 130 -10.48 2.69 -9.97
C MET A 130 -10.35 3.93 -9.07
N LEU A 131 -10.06 5.10 -9.65
CA LEU A 131 -9.98 6.37 -8.89
C LEU A 131 -11.37 6.95 -8.54
N THR A 132 -12.38 6.66 -9.36
CA THR A 132 -13.77 7.10 -9.13
C THR A 132 -14.39 6.44 -7.88
N ALA A 133 -13.94 5.23 -7.53
CA ALA A 133 -14.40 4.50 -6.34
C ALA A 133 -13.94 5.12 -5.00
N LEU A 134 -12.94 6.01 -5.03
CA LEU A 134 -12.43 6.72 -3.85
C LEU A 134 -13.08 8.09 -3.61
N GLY A 135 -14.19 8.40 -4.30
CA GLY A 135 -15.00 9.59 -4.03
C GLY A 135 -14.48 10.92 -4.61
N GLY A 136 -13.41 10.90 -5.40
CA GLY A 136 -12.94 12.05 -6.16
C GLY A 136 -13.42 12.01 -7.61
N ARG A 137 -14.13 13.04 -8.08
CA ARG A 137 -14.34 13.23 -9.52
C ARG A 137 -13.05 13.76 -10.14
N TRP A 138 -12.33 12.91 -10.87
CA TRP A 138 -11.29 13.36 -11.79
C TRP A 138 -11.91 13.43 -13.19
N CYS A 139 -12.09 14.63 -13.73
CA CYS A 139 -12.52 14.85 -15.12
C CYS A 139 -11.30 15.33 -15.93
N PRO A 140 -10.75 14.52 -16.84
CA PRO A 140 -9.61 14.92 -17.68
C PRO A 140 -9.97 16.07 -18.65
N GLU A 141 -11.20 16.12 -19.16
CA GLU A 141 -11.69 17.18 -20.05
C GLU A 141 -12.40 18.34 -19.33
N ALA A 142 -11.87 18.80 -18.19
CA ALA A 142 -12.24 20.13 -17.71
C ALA A 142 -11.65 21.16 -18.70
N ASN A 143 -12.44 21.55 -19.70
CA ASN A 143 -12.06 22.56 -20.68
C ASN A 143 -11.96 23.93 -19.97
N LEU A 144 -10.78 24.25 -19.45
CA LEU A 144 -10.46 25.45 -18.69
C LEU A 144 -10.50 26.74 -19.55
N GLN A 145 -10.83 26.65 -20.84
CA GLN A 145 -10.89 27.80 -21.74
C GLN A 145 -11.97 28.83 -21.37
N ASN A 146 -12.90 28.49 -20.47
CA ASN A 146 -13.94 29.39 -19.99
C ASN A 146 -13.80 29.76 -18.50
N SER A 147 -12.67 29.41 -17.86
CA SER A 147 -12.45 29.80 -16.46
C SER A 147 -12.23 31.32 -16.38
N GLU A 148 -13.07 32.01 -15.62
CA GLU A 148 -13.02 33.46 -15.38
C GLU A 148 -11.72 33.94 -14.68
N PHE A 149 -10.82 33.02 -14.36
CA PHE A 149 -9.55 33.31 -13.67
C PHE A 149 -8.42 33.82 -14.58
N THR A 150 -8.65 33.92 -15.90
CA THR A 150 -7.65 34.42 -16.87
C THR A 150 -8.17 35.61 -17.68
N LYS A 151 -8.57 36.70 -17.02
CA LYS A 151 -8.63 38.02 -17.67
C LYS A 151 -7.46 38.87 -17.18
N PRO A 152 -6.49 39.25 -18.03
CA PRO A 152 -5.53 40.28 -17.66
C PRO A 152 -6.31 41.59 -17.54
N GLY A 153 -6.15 42.28 -16.41
CA GLY A 153 -6.70 43.61 -16.19
C GLY A 153 -6.16 44.56 -17.26
N LEU A 154 -7.02 44.93 -18.21
CA LEU A 154 -6.80 46.07 -19.09
C LEU A 154 -7.13 47.33 -18.29
N SER A 155 -6.08 48.09 -18.00
CA SER A 155 -6.12 49.46 -17.52
C SER A 155 -6.84 50.36 -18.53
N SER A 156 -7.85 51.10 -18.07
CA SER A 156 -8.16 52.49 -18.45
C SER A 156 -9.06 53.10 -17.39
#